data_AF-A0A534VYJ1-F1
#
_entry.id   AF-A0A534VYJ1-F1
#
_cell.length_a   1.000
_cell.length_b   1.000
_cell.length_c   1.000
_cell.angle_alpha   90.00
_cell.angle_beta   90.00
_cell.angle_gamma   90.00
#
_symmetry.space_group_name_H-M   'P 1'
#
loop_
_entity.id
_entity.type
_entity.pdbx_description
1 polymer ?
#
loop_
_entity_poly.entity_id
_entity_poly.type
_entity_poly.pdbx_seq_one_letter_code
_entity_poly.pdbx_strand_id
1 'polypeptide(L)'
;MRRCLACCVLVVSACADWQRPPLTAPYRATEPLLQEQALVGLAPDGSAAAVQLIDAEGAPPRLELLALDARGGETRHLAAAPESLARAAARRLRAGGRRAVPLLAGIAAEEWPDANSIAASSGFAPRAAAAPEPGNRRWPITGVPGAGALPLVVRTALTGGEPRAFALLLGERPGGEVGGDEVELARQPIAGIPIEGELWLWHGTAWLLSGSVADGEPLRRAVGLRRGSLARGEAQIHNAHGYSDYSAGELDAAGREFERAIAADPRFVDALYNAASTAALAGRPAEAIAYLRRAVEVDPRRVQVLGRDDDDLKLLRRRPEVRALLGMKRAPPETSEEGKDR
;
A
#
# COMPACT_ATOMS: atom_id res chain seq x y z
N MET A 1 0.03 -16.13 -39.06
CA MET A 1 0.24 -16.78 -37.75
C MET A 1 1.27 -15.99 -36.93
N ARG A 2 0.82 -14.97 -36.18
CA ARG A 2 1.59 -14.34 -35.09
C ARG A 2 0.58 -13.94 -34.00
N ARG A 3 0.23 -14.92 -33.17
CA ARG A 3 -0.46 -14.76 -31.89
C ARG A 3 0.43 -15.43 -30.83
N CYS A 4 0.33 -14.96 -29.59
CA CYS A 4 1.11 -15.33 -28.41
C CYS A 4 2.37 -14.49 -28.17
N LEU A 5 2.16 -13.21 -27.85
CA LEU A 5 3.06 -12.44 -26.99
C LEU A 5 2.25 -11.57 -26.00
N ALA A 6 1.15 -12.13 -25.49
CA ALA A 6 0.15 -11.42 -24.66
C ALA A 6 0.14 -11.86 -23.18
N CYS A 7 1.25 -12.38 -22.63
CA CYS A 7 1.24 -12.94 -21.27
C CYS A 7 2.27 -12.41 -20.27
N CYS A 8 3.12 -11.42 -20.55
CA CYS A 8 4.25 -11.12 -19.63
C CYS A 8 4.53 -9.66 -19.25
N VAL A 9 3.64 -8.69 -19.47
CA VAL A 9 3.88 -7.33 -18.97
C VAL A 9 2.63 -6.72 -18.35
N LEU A 10 2.11 -7.35 -17.30
CA LEU A 10 1.34 -6.62 -16.29
C LEU A 10 2.34 -5.83 -15.43
N VAL A 11 2.55 -4.60 -15.89
CA VAL A 11 2.99 -3.40 -15.17
C VAL A 11 3.39 -3.64 -13.70
N VAL A 12 4.70 -3.84 -13.49
CA VAL A 12 5.37 -3.55 -12.22
C VAL A 12 5.35 -2.03 -12.04
N SER A 13 4.24 -1.49 -11.55
CA SER A 13 4.16 -0.15 -10.97
C SER A 13 3.03 -0.10 -9.96
N ALA A 14 3.01 -1.08 -9.08
CA ALA A 14 2.21 -1.03 -7.89
C ALA A 14 3.00 -0.24 -6.81
N CYS A 15 2.39 0.89 -6.42
CA CYS A 15 2.67 1.75 -5.26
C CYS A 15 4.08 2.34 -5.05
N ALA A 16 4.14 3.67 -5.17
CA ALA A 16 5.18 4.52 -4.59
C ALA A 16 5.27 4.43 -3.04
N ASP A 17 4.30 3.79 -2.37
CA ASP A 17 4.37 3.50 -0.94
C ASP A 17 5.34 2.35 -0.61
N TRP A 18 5.72 1.51 -1.58
CA TRP A 18 6.56 0.32 -1.35
C TRP A 18 8.05 0.53 -1.65
N GLN A 19 8.37 1.60 -2.36
CA GLN A 19 9.77 2.00 -2.63
C GLN A 19 10.41 2.78 -1.47
N ARG A 20 9.70 2.94 -0.34
CA ARG A 20 10.23 3.68 0.80
C ARG A 20 11.21 2.80 1.59
N PRO A 21 12.39 3.34 1.95
CA PRO A 21 13.28 2.64 2.87
C PRO A 21 12.53 2.34 4.18
N PRO A 22 12.88 1.25 4.88
CA PRO A 22 12.36 1.03 6.23
C PRO A 22 12.53 2.29 7.09
N LEU A 23 11.69 2.46 8.12
CA LEU A 23 11.77 3.58 9.07
C LEU A 23 13.13 3.70 9.75
N THR A 24 14.01 2.71 9.58
CA THR A 24 15.33 2.62 10.18
C THR A 24 16.41 2.53 9.10
N ALA A 25 17.61 3.01 9.45
CA ALA A 25 18.79 3.06 8.59
C ALA A 25 19.15 1.67 8.01
N PRO A 26 19.82 1.60 6.83
CA PRO A 26 20.27 0.34 6.24
C PRO A 26 21.14 -0.45 7.23
N TYR A 27 20.69 -1.67 7.48
CA TYR A 27 21.27 -2.61 8.44
C TYR A 27 22.68 -3.06 8.03
N ARG A 28 23.64 -2.96 8.95
CA ARG A 28 24.99 -3.54 8.80
C ARG A 28 25.01 -4.93 9.45
N ALA A 29 25.46 -5.91 8.70
CA ALA A 29 25.34 -7.33 9.02
C ALA A 29 26.15 -7.83 10.24
N THR A 30 26.81 -6.96 11.02
CA THR A 30 27.76 -7.36 12.08
C THR A 30 27.30 -7.09 13.50
N GLU A 31 26.22 -6.34 13.72
CA GLU A 31 25.79 -5.92 15.07
C GLU A 31 24.49 -6.65 15.49
N PRO A 32 24.39 -7.20 16.72
CA PRO A 32 23.13 -7.72 17.26
C PRO A 32 22.05 -6.62 17.28
N LEU A 33 20.87 -6.93 16.72
CA LEU A 33 19.75 -6.00 16.64
C LEU A 33 18.46 -6.70 17.05
N LEU A 34 17.83 -6.15 18.09
CA LEU A 34 16.44 -6.41 18.42
C LEU A 34 15.64 -5.15 18.10
N GLN A 35 14.80 -5.25 17.09
CA GLN A 35 13.83 -4.23 16.72
C GLN A 35 12.44 -4.86 16.62
N GLU A 36 11.51 -4.35 17.41
CA GLU A 36 10.12 -4.79 17.36
C GLU A 36 9.19 -3.59 17.58
N GLN A 37 8.07 -3.61 16.87
CA GLN A 37 6.97 -2.70 17.06
C GLN A 37 5.74 -3.46 17.55
N ALA A 38 4.87 -2.78 18.28
CA ALA A 38 3.57 -3.30 18.71
C ALA A 38 2.54 -2.19 18.58
N LEU A 39 1.41 -2.52 17.95
CA LEU A 39 0.30 -1.58 17.81
C LEU A 39 -0.46 -1.49 19.14
N VAL A 40 -0.62 -0.28 19.67
CA VAL A 40 -1.35 -0.05 20.94
C VAL A 40 -2.67 0.70 20.74
N GLY A 41 -2.84 1.38 19.61
CA GLY A 41 -4.12 1.99 19.28
C GLY A 41 -4.23 2.48 17.84
N LEU A 42 -5.47 2.67 17.39
CA LEU A 42 -5.82 3.19 16.06
C LEU A 42 -6.71 4.41 16.18
N ALA A 43 -6.54 5.34 15.24
CA ALA A 43 -7.42 6.49 15.06
C ALA A 43 -8.34 6.30 13.83
N PRO A 44 -9.48 7.02 13.75
CA PRO A 44 -10.41 6.92 12.62
C PRO A 44 -9.84 7.30 11.26
N ASP A 45 -8.80 8.14 11.23
CA ASP A 45 -8.11 8.56 9.99
C ASP A 45 -7.12 7.52 9.45
N GLY A 46 -7.02 6.36 10.12
CA GLY A 46 -6.12 5.27 9.77
C GLY A 46 -4.70 5.39 10.33
N SER A 47 -4.39 6.47 11.08
CA SER A 47 -3.14 6.57 11.85
C SER A 47 -3.13 5.63 13.05
N ALA A 48 -1.93 5.35 13.57
CA ALA A 48 -1.74 4.39 14.67
C ALA A 48 -0.79 4.92 15.74
N ALA A 49 -1.02 4.49 16.98
CA ALA A 49 -0.01 4.55 18.03
C ALA A 49 0.67 3.18 18.13
N ALA A 50 2.00 3.19 18.15
CA ALA A 50 2.82 2.00 18.26
C ALA A 50 3.92 2.19 19.30
N VAL A 51 4.15 1.14 20.10
CA VAL A 51 5.34 1.04 20.93
C VAL A 51 6.45 0.43 20.08
N GLN A 52 7.66 0.96 20.19
CA GLN A 52 8.85 0.48 19.50
C GLN A 52 9.96 0.23 20.50
N LEU A 53 10.53 -0.97 20.47
CA LEU A 53 11.78 -1.27 21.14
C LEU A 53 12.90 -1.35 20.09
N ILE A 54 14.00 -0.64 20.35
CA ILE A 54 15.27 -0.79 19.64
C ILE A 54 16.36 -1.09 20.68
N ASP A 55 17.01 -2.23 20.53
CA ASP A 55 18.20 -2.64 21.29
C ASP A 55 19.28 -3.05 20.28
N ALA A 56 20.30 -2.20 20.15
CA ALA A 56 21.37 -2.29 19.17
C ALA A 56 22.73 -2.16 19.88
N GLU A 57 23.78 -2.70 19.26
CA GLU A 57 25.12 -2.62 19.81
C GLU A 57 25.62 -1.17 19.95
N GLY A 58 26.31 -0.87 21.06
CA GLY A 58 26.90 0.45 21.29
C GLY A 58 25.94 1.52 21.84
N ALA A 59 24.66 1.22 22.07
CA ALA A 59 23.69 2.15 22.68
C ALA A 59 22.82 1.47 23.74
N PRO A 60 22.30 2.21 24.75
CA PRO A 60 21.27 1.67 25.63
C PRO A 60 19.98 1.39 24.85
N PRO A 61 19.20 0.35 25.25
CA PRO A 61 17.93 0.06 24.60
C PRO A 61 16.94 1.21 24.79
N ARG A 62 16.16 1.49 23.76
CA ARG A 62 15.12 2.53 23.77
C ARG A 62 13.76 1.89 23.58
N LEU A 63 12.81 2.27 24.44
CA LEU A 63 11.41 1.91 24.34
C LEU A 63 10.59 3.19 24.20
N GLU A 64 10.00 3.38 23.03
CA GLU A 64 9.39 4.64 22.61
C GLU A 64 7.94 4.38 22.20
N LEU A 65 7.05 5.34 22.49
CA LEU A 65 5.67 5.36 22.03
C LEU A 65 5.58 6.40 20.92
N LEU A 66 5.19 5.96 19.73
CA LEU A 66 5.19 6.76 18.51
C LEU A 66 3.79 6.84 17.92
N ALA A 67 3.48 7.97 17.27
CA ALA A 67 2.36 8.10 16.36
C ALA A 67 2.85 7.90 14.91
N LEU A 68 2.17 7.01 14.18
CA LEU A 68 2.46 6.67 12.79
C LEU A 68 1.41 7.27 11.85
N ASP A 69 1.82 7.92 10.76
CA ASP A 69 0.90 8.43 9.74
C ASP A 69 0.26 7.32 8.91
N ALA A 70 -0.65 7.73 8.02
CA ALA A 70 -1.27 6.91 7.00
C ALA A 70 -0.29 6.28 5.98
N ARG A 71 1.03 6.43 6.13
CA ARG A 71 2.06 5.74 5.34
C ARG A 71 2.94 4.84 6.22
N GLY A 72 2.60 4.68 7.50
CA GLY A 72 3.41 3.98 8.48
C GLY A 72 4.66 4.76 8.90
N GLY A 73 4.78 6.04 8.53
CA GLY A 73 5.87 6.91 8.90
C GLY A 73 5.72 7.45 10.32
N GLU A 74 6.82 7.54 11.08
CA GLU A 74 6.79 8.26 12.35
C GLU A 74 6.44 9.73 12.10
N THR A 75 5.45 10.24 12.84
CA THR A 75 5.05 11.65 12.79
C THR A 75 5.33 12.40 14.07
N ARG A 76 5.18 11.72 15.21
CA ARG A 76 5.32 12.32 16.53
C ARG A 76 5.76 11.27 17.53
N HIS A 77 6.79 11.60 18.29
CA HIS A 77 7.16 10.89 19.50
C HIS A 77 6.20 11.29 20.63
N LEU A 78 5.44 10.34 21.17
CA LEU A 78 4.45 10.56 22.23
C LEU A 78 5.07 10.46 23.63
N ALA A 79 5.92 9.46 23.85
CA ALA A 79 6.58 9.24 25.14
C ALA A 79 7.79 8.31 24.99
N ALA A 80 8.74 8.40 25.91
CA ALA A 80 9.84 7.45 26.06
C ALA A 80 9.76 6.81 27.45
N ALA A 81 9.95 5.50 27.52
CA ALA A 81 10.01 4.81 28.79
C ALA A 81 11.38 5.06 29.48
N PRO A 82 11.45 4.97 30.82
CA PRO A 82 12.73 4.97 31.52
C PRO A 82 13.67 3.89 31.00
N GLU A 83 14.97 4.17 30.97
CA GLU A 83 15.99 3.24 30.47
C GLU A 83 15.96 1.89 31.22
N SER A 84 15.66 1.88 32.51
CA SER A 84 15.53 0.66 33.31
C SER A 84 14.43 -0.27 32.82
N LEU A 85 13.29 0.30 32.40
CA LEU A 85 12.16 -0.40 31.82
C LEU A 85 12.51 -0.87 30.40
N ALA A 86 13.11 -0.01 29.56
CA ALA A 86 13.57 -0.40 28.24
C ALA A 86 14.56 -1.58 28.30
N ARG A 87 15.48 -1.59 29.28
CA ARG A 87 16.39 -2.72 29.56
C ARG A 87 15.64 -3.98 30.01
N ALA A 88 14.59 -3.86 30.81
CA ALA A 88 13.77 -5.00 31.24
C ALA A 88 13.03 -5.64 30.06
N ALA A 89 12.36 -4.81 29.25
CA ALA A 89 11.68 -5.24 28.03
C ALA A 89 12.64 -5.92 27.03
N ALA A 90 13.82 -5.33 26.80
CA ALA A 90 14.85 -5.89 25.95
C ALA A 90 15.34 -7.27 26.43
N ARG A 91 15.56 -7.45 27.74
CA ARG A 91 15.93 -8.76 28.31
C ARG A 91 14.86 -9.82 28.07
N ARG A 92 13.58 -9.48 28.27
CA ARG A 92 12.47 -10.43 28.02
C ARG A 92 12.33 -10.79 26.55
N LEU A 93 12.44 -9.81 25.65
CA LEU A 93 12.41 -10.06 24.22
C LEU A 93 13.60 -10.92 23.77
N ARG A 94 14.80 -10.69 24.31
CA ARG A 94 15.96 -11.57 24.06
C ARG A 94 15.75 -12.99 24.57
N ALA A 95 15.19 -13.15 25.77
CA ALA A 95 14.86 -14.46 26.33
C ALA A 95 13.78 -15.19 25.51
N GLY A 96 12.81 -14.46 24.94
CA GLY A 96 11.82 -14.98 24.01
C GLY A 96 12.31 -15.08 22.56
N GLY A 97 13.55 -14.67 22.27
CA GLY A 97 14.02 -14.21 20.97
C GLY A 97 13.90 -15.20 19.82
N ARG A 98 13.84 -16.51 20.10
CA ARG A 98 13.68 -17.56 19.08
C ARG A 98 12.23 -17.87 18.70
N ARG A 99 11.25 -17.28 19.39
CA ARG A 99 9.84 -17.52 19.10
C ARG A 99 9.42 -16.74 17.85
N ALA A 100 8.81 -17.43 16.89
CA ALA A 100 8.28 -16.85 15.66
C ALA A 100 6.91 -16.16 15.86
N VAL A 101 6.72 -15.46 16.98
CA VAL A 101 5.50 -14.71 17.32
C VAL A 101 5.85 -13.32 17.84
N PRO A 102 4.99 -12.30 17.63
CA PRO A 102 5.11 -11.00 18.29
C PRO A 102 5.02 -11.13 19.81
N LEU A 103 5.79 -10.32 20.54
CA LEU A 103 5.92 -10.37 22.00
C LEU A 103 5.84 -8.99 22.65
N LEU A 104 6.20 -7.92 21.93
CA LEU A 104 6.32 -6.58 22.52
C LEU A 104 4.98 -6.03 23.02
N ALA A 105 3.85 -6.35 22.39
CA ALA A 105 2.54 -5.88 22.83
C ALA A 105 2.22 -6.30 24.28
N GLY A 106 2.44 -7.58 24.61
CA GLY A 106 2.24 -8.10 25.95
C GLY A 106 3.24 -7.52 26.96
N ILE A 107 4.52 -7.43 26.57
CA ILE A 107 5.57 -6.85 27.42
C ILE A 107 5.25 -5.39 27.74
N ALA A 108 4.86 -4.59 26.75
CA ALA A 108 4.51 -3.19 26.95
C ALA A 108 3.25 -3.04 27.82
N ALA A 109 2.23 -3.88 27.66
CA ALA A 109 1.04 -3.85 28.49
C ALA A 109 1.33 -4.17 29.97
N GLU A 110 2.27 -5.08 30.24
CA GLU A 110 2.66 -5.48 31.60
C GLU A 110 3.63 -4.48 32.25
N GLU A 111 4.62 -3.99 31.50
CA GLU A 111 5.73 -3.21 32.06
C GLU A 111 5.55 -1.69 31.89
N TRP A 112 4.78 -1.25 30.90
CA TRP A 112 4.54 0.17 30.61
C TRP A 112 3.05 0.49 30.40
N PRO A 113 2.20 0.28 31.42
CA PRO A 113 0.75 0.49 31.31
C PRO A 113 0.37 1.92 30.89
N ASP A 114 1.17 2.93 31.30
CA ASP A 114 0.96 4.34 30.94
C ASP A 114 0.99 4.58 29.42
N ALA A 115 1.70 3.75 28.63
CA ALA A 115 1.74 3.89 27.17
C ALA A 115 0.34 3.83 26.55
N ASN A 116 -0.50 2.92 27.04
CA ASN A 116 -1.88 2.77 26.56
C ASN A 116 -2.73 3.99 26.95
N SER A 117 -2.55 4.51 28.17
CA SER A 117 -3.24 5.71 28.63
C SER A 117 -2.84 6.95 27.82
N ILE A 118 -1.55 7.12 27.53
CA ILE A 118 -1.02 8.22 26.70
C ILE A 118 -1.52 8.11 25.25
N ALA A 119 -1.53 6.90 24.68
CA ALA A 119 -2.08 6.66 23.35
C ALA A 119 -3.57 7.04 23.29
N ALA A 120 -4.35 6.60 24.27
CA ALA A 120 -5.78 6.92 24.38
C ALA A 120 -6.04 8.42 24.50
N SER A 121 -5.33 9.13 25.39
CA SER A 121 -5.45 10.58 25.52
C SER A 121 -4.98 11.34 24.27
N SER A 122 -4.15 10.70 23.43
CA SER A 122 -3.68 11.23 22.16
C SER A 122 -4.61 10.92 20.97
N GLY A 123 -5.77 10.30 21.21
CA GLY A 123 -6.78 10.00 20.20
C GLY A 123 -6.68 8.60 19.57
N PHE A 124 -5.81 7.72 20.08
CA PHE A 124 -5.65 6.36 19.57
C PHE A 124 -6.35 5.35 20.48
N ALA A 125 -7.41 4.72 19.98
CA ALA A 125 -8.18 3.75 20.75
C ALA A 125 -7.59 2.34 20.61
N PRO A 126 -7.51 1.54 21.69
CA PRO A 126 -7.03 0.16 21.62
C PRO A 126 -7.95 -0.70 20.74
N ARG A 127 -7.34 -1.59 19.95
CA ARG A 127 -8.04 -2.51 19.05
C ARG A 127 -7.40 -3.88 19.06
N ALA A 128 -8.23 -4.92 19.09
CA ALA A 128 -7.78 -6.29 18.91
C ALA A 128 -7.36 -6.53 17.46
N ALA A 129 -6.42 -7.45 17.26
CA ALA A 129 -6.12 -7.96 15.94
C ALA A 129 -7.36 -8.65 15.34
N ALA A 130 -7.52 -8.55 14.02
CA ALA A 130 -8.58 -9.18 13.27
C ALA A 130 -8.40 -10.71 13.29
N ALA A 131 -9.48 -11.43 13.59
CA ALA A 131 -9.51 -12.89 13.57
C ALA A 131 -9.64 -13.41 12.12
N PRO A 132 -8.76 -14.33 11.67
CA PRO A 132 -8.89 -14.94 10.35
C PRO A 132 -10.02 -15.99 10.31
N GLU A 133 -10.46 -16.37 9.11
CA GLU A 133 -11.36 -17.51 8.91
C GLU A 133 -10.73 -18.84 9.42
N PRO A 134 -11.53 -19.80 9.90
CA PRO A 134 -11.02 -21.11 10.31
C PRO A 134 -10.28 -21.82 9.17
N GLY A 135 -9.06 -22.30 9.45
CA GLY A 135 -8.26 -23.08 8.50
C GLY A 135 -7.39 -22.27 7.53
N ASN A 136 -7.47 -20.93 7.48
CA ASN A 136 -6.55 -20.09 6.70
C ASN A 136 -6.50 -18.62 7.15
N ARG A 137 -5.37 -17.93 6.94
CA ARG A 137 -5.17 -16.50 7.22
C ARG A 137 -5.84 -15.60 6.17
N ARG A 138 -7.18 -15.65 6.13
CA ARG A 138 -8.04 -14.87 5.25
C ARG A 138 -9.05 -14.07 6.07
N TRP A 139 -9.25 -12.82 5.70
CA TRP A 139 -10.19 -11.90 6.34
C TRP A 139 -11.17 -11.38 5.29
N PRO A 140 -12.43 -11.84 5.27
CA PRO A 140 -13.46 -11.21 4.45
C PRO A 140 -13.66 -9.76 4.87
N ILE A 141 -13.73 -8.88 3.88
CA ILE A 141 -14.11 -7.49 4.07
C ILE A 141 -15.07 -7.06 2.97
N THR A 142 -15.75 -5.94 3.20
CA THR A 142 -16.56 -5.28 2.17
C THR A 142 -15.82 -4.04 1.71
N GLY A 143 -15.87 -3.79 0.41
CA GLY A 143 -15.35 -2.58 -0.21
C GLY A 143 -16.03 -1.28 0.25
N VAL A 144 -15.55 -0.16 -0.28
CA VAL A 144 -16.00 1.19 0.00
C VAL A 144 -17.48 1.34 -0.40
N PRO A 145 -18.35 1.74 0.55
CA PRO A 145 -19.76 1.98 0.24
C PRO A 145 -19.94 3.00 -0.89
N GLY A 146 -20.80 2.69 -1.85
CA GLY A 146 -21.10 3.58 -2.99
C GLY A 146 -20.12 3.52 -4.15
N ALA A 147 -18.97 2.84 -4.01
CA ALA A 147 -18.02 2.62 -5.10
C ALA A 147 -18.30 1.36 -5.93
N GLY A 148 -19.46 0.71 -5.74
CA GLY A 148 -19.71 -0.63 -6.27
C GLY A 148 -19.21 -1.76 -5.36
N ALA A 149 -19.13 -1.47 -4.05
CA ALA A 149 -18.68 -2.33 -2.94
C ALA A 149 -18.56 -3.82 -3.28
N LEU A 150 -17.33 -4.24 -3.58
CA LEU A 150 -17.02 -5.63 -3.89
C LEU A 150 -16.93 -6.48 -2.60
N PRO A 151 -17.29 -7.78 -2.67
CA PRO A 151 -16.86 -8.73 -1.66
C PRO A 151 -15.37 -9.00 -1.85
N LEU A 152 -14.58 -8.61 -0.84
CA LEU A 152 -13.13 -8.69 -0.89
C LEU A 152 -12.60 -9.64 0.18
N VAL A 153 -11.38 -10.10 -0.04
CA VAL A 153 -10.62 -10.90 0.93
C VAL A 153 -9.23 -10.32 1.08
N VAL A 154 -8.86 -10.03 2.33
CA VAL A 154 -7.47 -9.74 2.68
C VAL A 154 -6.81 -11.03 3.11
N ARG A 155 -5.57 -11.25 2.73
CA ARG A 155 -4.77 -12.38 3.21
C ARG A 155 -3.30 -12.02 3.33
N THR A 156 -2.57 -12.84 4.07
CA THR A 156 -1.11 -12.74 4.16
C THR A 156 -0.44 -13.85 3.36
N ALA A 157 0.67 -13.53 2.69
CA ALA A 157 1.43 -14.50 1.90
C ALA A 157 2.94 -14.30 2.07
N LEU A 158 3.68 -15.40 2.03
CA LEU A 158 5.13 -15.36 1.86
C LEU A 158 5.43 -15.30 0.37
N THR A 159 6.05 -14.23 -0.11
CA THR A 159 6.38 -14.09 -1.53
C THR A 159 7.74 -14.76 -1.80
N GLY A 160 7.82 -15.63 -2.82
CA GLY A 160 9.08 -16.13 -3.34
C GLY A 160 9.81 -15.06 -4.15
N GLY A 161 11.10 -14.84 -3.90
CA GLY A 161 11.92 -13.81 -4.56
C GLY A 161 13.08 -13.33 -3.69
N GLU A 162 14.00 -12.55 -4.25
CA GLU A 162 15.10 -11.90 -3.53
C GLU A 162 14.92 -10.36 -3.55
N PRO A 163 14.73 -9.69 -2.40
CA PRO A 163 14.63 -10.28 -1.06
C PRO A 163 13.26 -10.94 -0.84
N ARG A 164 13.25 -12.04 -0.07
CA ARG A 164 12.02 -12.68 0.41
C ARG A 164 11.21 -11.66 1.21
N ALA A 165 9.88 -11.75 1.15
CA ALA A 165 9.02 -10.82 1.86
C ALA A 165 7.73 -11.48 2.35
N PHE A 166 7.16 -10.89 3.40
CA PHE A 166 5.81 -11.13 3.84
C PHE A 166 4.90 -10.02 3.27
N ALA A 167 3.90 -10.40 2.49
CA ALA A 167 3.00 -9.48 1.82
C ALA A 167 1.59 -9.57 2.40
N LEU A 168 0.92 -8.41 2.45
CA LEU A 168 -0.52 -8.29 2.65
C LEU A 168 -1.15 -8.11 1.28
N LEU A 169 -2.06 -9.00 0.91
CA LEU A 169 -2.70 -9.04 -0.39
C LEU A 169 -4.20 -8.81 -0.22
N LEU A 170 -4.79 -8.10 -1.18
CA LEU A 170 -6.23 -7.88 -1.32
C LEU A 170 -6.68 -8.45 -2.66
N GLY A 171 -7.68 -9.29 -2.64
CA GLY A 171 -8.34 -9.75 -3.86
C GLY A 171 -9.84 -9.72 -3.71
N GLU A 172 -10.52 -9.95 -4.82
CA GLU A 172 -11.93 -10.33 -4.78
C GLU A 172 -12.07 -11.72 -4.16
N ARG A 173 -13.28 -12.04 -3.68
CA ARG A 173 -13.61 -13.37 -3.16
C ARG A 173 -14.24 -14.23 -4.28
N PRO A 174 -13.47 -14.94 -5.13
CA PRO A 174 -14.06 -16.00 -5.94
C PRO A 174 -14.45 -17.16 -5.02
N GLY A 175 -15.41 -17.98 -5.43
CA GLY A 175 -16.00 -19.09 -4.66
C GLY A 175 -15.08 -20.25 -4.25
N GLY A 176 -13.80 -20.00 -3.97
CA GLY A 176 -12.86 -20.98 -3.43
C GLY A 176 -11.81 -21.47 -4.43
N GLU A 177 -10.86 -20.61 -4.80
CA GLU A 177 -9.40 -20.81 -4.79
C GLU A 177 -8.76 -19.47 -5.21
N VAL A 178 -7.58 -19.16 -4.68
CA VAL A 178 -6.93 -17.86 -4.87
C VAL A 178 -5.92 -17.96 -6.02
N GLY A 179 -6.10 -17.15 -7.05
CA GLY A 179 -5.12 -17.01 -8.13
C GLY A 179 -5.60 -16.07 -9.22
N GLY A 180 -4.75 -15.10 -9.56
CA GLY A 180 -4.93 -14.18 -10.70
C GLY A 180 -4.75 -12.72 -10.31
N ASP A 181 -5.74 -12.16 -9.61
CA ASP A 181 -5.97 -10.71 -9.60
C ASP A 181 -5.93 -10.12 -8.18
N GLU A 182 -4.84 -10.38 -7.46
CA GLU A 182 -4.61 -9.78 -6.14
C GLU A 182 -3.72 -8.55 -6.22
N VAL A 183 -4.11 -7.54 -5.47
CA VAL A 183 -3.37 -6.31 -5.28
C VAL A 183 -2.59 -6.43 -3.97
N GLU A 184 -1.26 -6.34 -4.06
CA GLU A 184 -0.45 -6.18 -2.87
C GLU A 184 -0.80 -4.84 -2.21
N LEU A 185 -1.02 -4.84 -0.90
CA LEU A 185 -1.31 -3.62 -0.12
C LEU A 185 -0.07 -3.14 0.63
N ALA A 186 0.70 -4.10 1.15
CA ALA A 186 1.87 -3.84 1.97
C ALA A 186 2.87 -5.00 1.87
N ARG A 187 4.16 -4.68 2.03
CA ARG A 187 5.28 -5.62 2.00
C ARG A 187 6.23 -5.39 3.15
N GLN A 188 6.65 -6.47 3.79
CA GLN A 188 7.71 -6.50 4.79
C GLN A 188 8.81 -7.44 4.31
N PRO A 189 10.00 -6.93 3.92
CA PRO A 189 11.14 -7.78 3.62
C PRO A 189 11.54 -8.63 4.83
N ILE A 190 11.99 -9.85 4.57
CA ILE A 190 12.41 -10.81 5.59
C ILE A 190 13.78 -11.41 5.23
N ALA A 191 14.58 -11.71 6.24
CA ALA A 191 15.93 -12.27 6.07
C ALA A 191 16.14 -13.61 6.80
N GLY A 192 15.17 -14.05 7.61
CA GLY A 192 15.27 -15.25 8.43
C GLY A 192 13.97 -16.05 8.47
N ILE A 193 13.74 -16.71 9.60
CA ILE A 193 12.47 -17.39 9.89
C ILE A 193 11.38 -16.32 9.98
N PRO A 194 10.33 -16.40 9.15
CA PRO A 194 9.23 -15.44 9.20
C PRO A 194 8.54 -15.49 10.56
N ILE A 195 8.20 -14.32 11.08
CA ILE A 195 7.27 -14.19 12.21
C ILE A 195 5.88 -14.14 11.62
N GLU A 196 5.00 -15.02 12.09
CA GLU A 196 3.61 -15.04 11.64
C GLU A 196 2.98 -13.67 11.91
N GLY A 197 2.34 -13.12 10.87
CA GLY A 197 1.84 -11.75 10.97
C GLY A 197 0.67 -11.61 11.95
N GLU A 198 0.35 -10.39 12.34
CA GLU A 198 -0.93 -10.02 12.92
C GLU A 198 -1.53 -8.90 12.07
N LEU A 199 -2.86 -8.85 11.98
CA LEU A 199 -3.56 -7.90 11.13
C LEU A 199 -4.55 -7.10 11.96
N TRP A 200 -4.62 -5.79 11.79
CA TRP A 200 -5.72 -4.96 12.26
C TRP A 200 -6.44 -4.35 11.08
N LEU A 201 -7.77 -4.39 11.10
CA LEU A 201 -8.63 -3.84 10.05
C LEU A 201 -9.51 -2.77 10.66
N TRP A 202 -9.42 -1.54 10.15
CA TRP A 202 -10.16 -0.41 10.69
C TRP A 202 -10.36 0.68 9.64
N HIS A 203 -11.61 1.09 9.41
CA HIS A 203 -11.97 2.26 8.59
C HIS A 203 -11.16 2.37 7.27
N GLY A 204 -11.22 1.34 6.43
CA GLY A 204 -10.52 1.34 5.14
C GLY A 204 -8.99 1.19 5.23
N THR A 205 -8.45 0.91 6.42
CA THR A 205 -7.02 0.71 6.67
C THR A 205 -6.74 -0.69 7.19
N ALA A 206 -5.66 -1.28 6.70
CA ALA A 206 -5.11 -2.53 7.20
C ALA A 206 -3.71 -2.30 7.78
N TRP A 207 -3.44 -2.76 8.99
CA TRP A 207 -2.11 -2.74 9.62
C TRP A 207 -1.61 -4.17 9.77
N LEU A 208 -0.50 -4.48 9.11
CA LEU A 208 0.20 -5.76 9.17
C LEU A 208 1.41 -5.62 10.11
N LEU A 209 1.42 -6.35 11.21
CA LEU A 209 2.63 -6.59 12.00
C LEU A 209 3.28 -7.86 11.47
N SER A 210 4.50 -7.78 10.95
CA SER A 210 5.22 -8.97 10.49
C SER A 210 6.72 -8.73 10.52
N GLY A 211 7.50 -9.77 10.25
CA GLY A 211 8.94 -9.66 10.32
C GLY A 211 9.65 -10.98 10.19
N SER A 212 10.88 -11.00 10.69
CA SER A 212 11.65 -12.24 10.79
C SER A 212 12.58 -12.24 11.99
N VAL A 213 12.87 -13.45 12.45
CA VAL A 213 13.96 -13.75 13.36
C VAL A 213 15.03 -14.55 12.62
N ALA A 214 16.29 -14.16 12.71
CA ALA A 214 17.38 -14.99 12.22
C ALA A 214 17.66 -16.12 13.21
N ASP A 215 17.80 -17.34 12.69
CA ASP A 215 18.22 -18.49 13.48
C ASP A 215 19.75 -18.52 13.60
N GLY A 216 20.30 -18.83 14.78
CA GLY A 216 21.75 -18.86 15.05
C GLY A 216 22.33 -17.69 15.89
N GLU A 217 23.64 -17.42 15.71
CA GLU A 217 24.52 -16.36 16.31
C GLU A 217 23.85 -14.96 16.45
N PRO A 218 24.37 -14.04 17.30
CA PRO A 218 23.58 -13.26 18.26
C PRO A 218 22.29 -12.67 17.70
N LEU A 219 21.17 -12.99 18.37
CA LEU A 219 19.77 -12.71 18.02
C LEU A 219 19.57 -11.51 17.06
N ARG A 220 18.94 -11.78 15.91
CA ARG A 220 18.45 -10.76 14.98
C ARG A 220 16.95 -10.88 14.87
N ARG A 221 16.22 -9.87 15.32
CA ARG A 221 14.76 -9.84 15.26
C ARG A 221 14.32 -8.49 14.75
N ALA A 222 13.60 -8.50 13.65
CA ALA A 222 13.05 -7.30 13.02
C ALA A 222 11.57 -7.55 12.76
N VAL A 223 10.72 -6.93 13.58
CA VAL A 223 9.27 -6.97 13.46
C VAL A 223 8.77 -5.54 13.33
N GLY A 224 8.02 -5.27 12.27
CA GLY A 224 7.56 -3.93 11.94
C GLY A 224 6.11 -3.90 11.52
N LEU A 225 5.50 -2.74 11.70
CA LEU A 225 4.15 -2.45 11.23
C LEU A 225 4.19 -1.92 9.80
N ARG A 226 3.28 -2.41 8.97
CA ARG A 226 3.05 -1.91 7.61
C ARG A 226 1.58 -1.60 7.42
N ARG A 227 1.29 -0.44 6.83
CA ARG A 227 -0.08 -0.03 6.53
C ARG A 227 -0.42 -0.31 5.05
N GLY A 228 -1.62 -0.85 4.81
CA GLY A 228 -2.26 -0.94 3.51
C GLY A 228 -3.55 -0.12 3.46
N SER A 229 -3.84 0.49 2.31
CA SER A 229 -5.10 1.20 2.04
C SER A 229 -6.08 0.28 1.32
N LEU A 230 -7.19 -0.06 1.96
CA LEU A 230 -8.21 -0.95 1.38
C LEU A 230 -8.93 -0.25 0.21
N ALA A 231 -9.27 1.02 0.39
CA ALA A 231 -9.93 1.84 -0.63
C ALA A 231 -9.09 1.97 -1.90
N ARG A 232 -7.77 2.16 -1.74
CA ARG A 232 -6.83 2.19 -2.87
C ARG A 232 -6.71 0.83 -3.54
N GLY A 233 -6.64 -0.24 -2.76
CA GLY A 233 -6.59 -1.61 -3.29
C GLY A 233 -7.83 -1.96 -4.11
N GLU A 234 -9.01 -1.60 -3.62
CA GLU A 234 -10.26 -1.78 -4.38
C GLU A 234 -10.31 -0.90 -5.64
N ALA A 235 -9.82 0.35 -5.57
CA ALA A 235 -9.68 1.18 -6.76
C ALA A 235 -8.76 0.54 -7.81
N GLN A 236 -7.69 -0.15 -7.38
CA GLN A 236 -6.80 -0.89 -8.28
C GLN A 236 -7.51 -2.09 -8.94
N ILE A 237 -8.37 -2.80 -8.22
CA ILE A 237 -9.19 -3.91 -8.75
C ILE A 237 -10.17 -3.37 -9.80
N HIS A 238 -10.98 -2.37 -9.46
CA HIS A 238 -11.91 -1.74 -10.42
C HIS A 238 -11.18 -1.17 -11.64
N ASN A 239 -10.00 -0.58 -11.46
CA ASN A 239 -9.20 -0.11 -12.58
C ASN A 239 -8.71 -1.26 -13.48
N ALA A 240 -8.37 -2.42 -12.91
CA ALA A 240 -8.00 -3.60 -13.69
C ALA A 240 -9.18 -4.14 -14.52
N HIS A 241 -10.40 -4.15 -13.94
CA HIS A 241 -11.62 -4.47 -14.67
C HIS A 241 -11.88 -3.47 -15.80
N GLY A 242 -11.84 -2.17 -15.50
CA GLY A 242 -12.05 -1.12 -16.50
C GLY A 242 -11.03 -1.17 -17.63
N TYR A 243 -9.76 -1.49 -17.33
CA TYR A 243 -8.73 -1.68 -18.35
C TYR A 243 -9.01 -2.90 -19.24
N SER A 244 -9.55 -3.97 -18.67
CA SER A 244 -9.94 -5.17 -19.42
C SER A 244 -11.09 -4.86 -20.39
N ASP A 245 -12.13 -4.15 -19.93
CA ASP A 245 -13.24 -3.70 -20.77
C ASP A 245 -12.77 -2.72 -21.86
N TYR A 246 -11.90 -1.78 -21.50
CA TYR A 246 -11.30 -0.83 -22.42
C TYR A 246 -10.54 -1.56 -23.55
N SER A 247 -9.75 -2.57 -23.18
CA SER A 247 -8.96 -3.37 -24.14
C SER A 247 -9.86 -4.21 -25.06
N ALA A 248 -11.08 -4.54 -24.62
CA ALA A 248 -12.10 -5.20 -25.43
C ALA A 248 -12.86 -4.23 -26.34
N GLY A 249 -12.66 -2.91 -26.21
CA GLY A 249 -13.39 -1.88 -26.95
C GLY A 249 -14.75 -1.50 -26.32
N GLU A 250 -15.07 -2.05 -25.15
CA GLU A 250 -16.32 -1.81 -24.43
C GLU A 250 -16.24 -0.53 -23.60
N LEU A 251 -16.10 0.62 -24.27
CA LEU A 251 -15.75 1.90 -23.66
C LEU A 251 -16.75 2.37 -22.57
N ASP A 252 -18.03 2.04 -22.71
CA ASP A 252 -19.03 2.38 -21.70
C ASP A 252 -18.91 1.53 -20.43
N ALA A 253 -18.54 0.26 -20.58
CA ALA A 253 -18.28 -0.62 -19.42
C ALA A 253 -17.00 -0.19 -18.70
N ALA A 254 -15.94 0.06 -19.47
CA ALA A 254 -14.69 0.60 -18.95
C ALA A 254 -14.90 1.89 -18.16
N GLY A 255 -15.68 2.83 -18.70
CA GLY A 255 -16.01 4.09 -18.04
C GLY A 255 -16.67 3.88 -16.66
N ARG A 256 -17.62 2.95 -16.54
CA ARG A 256 -18.28 2.63 -15.26
C ARG A 256 -17.31 2.05 -14.24
N GLU A 257 -16.41 1.16 -14.65
CA GLU A 257 -15.41 0.60 -13.74
C GLU A 257 -14.37 1.64 -13.31
N PHE A 258 -13.94 2.53 -14.20
CA PHE A 258 -13.07 3.65 -13.80
C PHE A 258 -13.78 4.63 -12.86
N GLU A 259 -15.07 4.90 -13.05
CA GLU A 259 -15.87 5.70 -12.11
C GLU A 259 -15.96 5.04 -10.72
N ARG A 260 -16.12 3.72 -10.67
CA ARG A 260 -16.06 2.94 -9.41
C ARG A 260 -14.69 3.03 -8.74
N ALA A 261 -13.62 2.89 -9.52
CA ALA A 261 -12.26 3.08 -9.00
C ALA A 261 -12.03 4.48 -8.43
N ILE A 262 -12.53 5.53 -9.12
CA ILE A 262 -12.47 6.92 -8.67
C ILE A 262 -13.35 7.14 -7.43
N ALA A 263 -14.48 6.46 -7.32
CA ALA A 263 -15.33 6.53 -6.12
C ALA A 263 -14.65 5.87 -4.90
N ALA A 264 -13.93 4.77 -5.11
CA ALA A 264 -13.16 4.10 -4.06
C ALA A 264 -11.94 4.94 -3.61
N ASP A 265 -11.13 5.44 -4.54
CA ASP A 265 -10.03 6.37 -4.27
C ASP A 265 -10.06 7.55 -5.27
N PRO A 266 -10.61 8.71 -4.85
CA PRO A 266 -10.69 9.91 -5.70
C PRO A 266 -9.34 10.48 -6.13
N ARG A 267 -8.24 10.03 -5.52
CA ARG A 267 -6.86 10.41 -5.81
C ARG A 267 -6.12 9.30 -6.55
N PHE A 268 -6.80 8.29 -7.07
CA PHE A 268 -6.19 7.23 -7.86
C PHE A 268 -5.94 7.69 -9.30
N VAL A 269 -4.71 8.18 -9.53
CA VAL A 269 -4.29 8.81 -10.80
C VAL A 269 -4.52 7.92 -12.01
N ASP A 270 -4.27 6.61 -11.89
CA ASP A 270 -4.40 5.67 -13.02
C ASP A 270 -5.85 5.55 -13.46
N ALA A 271 -6.82 5.47 -12.55
CA ALA A 271 -8.23 5.45 -12.92
C ALA A 271 -8.71 6.78 -13.50
N LEU A 272 -8.27 7.93 -12.95
CA LEU A 272 -8.58 9.25 -13.53
C LEU A 272 -8.02 9.36 -14.96
N TYR A 273 -6.79 8.90 -15.17
CA TYR A 273 -6.15 8.91 -16.47
C TYR A 273 -6.86 7.98 -17.46
N ASN A 274 -7.13 6.74 -17.06
CA ASN A 274 -7.78 5.74 -17.91
C ASN A 274 -9.23 6.13 -18.24
N ALA A 275 -9.95 6.76 -17.31
CA ALA A 275 -11.25 7.37 -17.58
C ALA A 275 -11.14 8.47 -18.65
N ALA A 276 -10.08 9.28 -18.62
CA ALA A 276 -9.85 10.31 -19.62
C ALA A 276 -9.56 9.73 -21.01
N SER A 277 -8.68 8.74 -21.10
CA SER A 277 -8.37 8.06 -22.37
C SER A 277 -9.62 7.37 -22.94
N THR A 278 -10.39 6.68 -22.09
CA THR A 278 -11.66 6.04 -22.47
C THR A 278 -12.68 7.05 -22.98
N ALA A 279 -12.85 8.17 -22.27
CA ALA A 279 -13.76 9.24 -22.71
C ALA A 279 -13.31 9.90 -24.02
N ALA A 280 -11.99 10.03 -24.25
CA ALA A 280 -11.43 10.56 -25.49
C ALA A 280 -11.77 9.64 -26.68
N LEU A 281 -11.55 8.34 -26.55
CA LEU A 281 -11.92 7.34 -27.56
C LEU A 281 -13.42 7.27 -27.81
N ALA A 282 -14.24 7.43 -26.75
CA ALA A 282 -15.69 7.45 -26.84
C ALA A 282 -16.24 8.75 -27.47
N GLY A 283 -15.40 9.66 -27.96
CA GLY A 283 -15.83 10.91 -28.58
C GLY A 283 -16.38 11.93 -27.58
N ARG A 284 -16.03 11.82 -26.29
CA ARG A 284 -16.46 12.70 -25.19
C ARG A 284 -15.30 13.57 -24.69
N PRO A 285 -14.82 14.55 -25.50
CA PRO A 285 -13.61 15.29 -25.22
C PRO A 285 -13.71 16.19 -23.97
N ALA A 286 -14.90 16.70 -23.65
CA ALA A 286 -15.09 17.57 -22.48
C ALA A 286 -14.89 16.78 -21.16
N GLU A 287 -15.46 15.57 -21.08
CA GLU A 287 -15.28 14.66 -19.93
C GLU A 287 -13.81 14.24 -19.80
N ALA A 288 -13.16 13.87 -20.91
CA ALA A 288 -11.75 13.51 -20.92
C ALA A 288 -10.86 14.62 -20.34
N ILE A 289 -11.10 15.87 -20.72
CA ILE A 289 -10.36 17.03 -20.19
C ILE A 289 -10.62 17.22 -18.70
N ALA A 290 -11.86 17.03 -18.24
CA ALA A 290 -12.20 17.13 -16.83
C ALA A 290 -11.46 16.08 -15.98
N TYR A 291 -11.40 14.83 -16.45
CA TYR A 291 -10.63 13.77 -15.80
C TYR A 291 -9.13 14.06 -15.81
N LEU A 292 -8.56 14.53 -16.94
CA LEU A 292 -7.15 14.94 -17.01
C LEU A 292 -6.81 16.07 -16.04
N ARG A 293 -7.67 17.07 -15.90
CA ARG A 293 -7.47 18.16 -14.92
C ARG A 293 -7.35 17.61 -13.50
N ARG A 294 -8.29 16.76 -13.10
CA ARG A 294 -8.26 16.08 -11.79
C ARG A 294 -7.02 15.22 -11.61
N ALA A 295 -6.62 14.47 -12.64
CA ALA A 295 -5.42 13.63 -12.57
C ALA A 295 -4.14 14.47 -12.36
N VAL A 296 -4.03 15.60 -13.06
CA VAL A 296 -2.88 16.53 -12.96
C VAL A 296 -2.83 17.22 -11.60
N GLU A 297 -3.98 17.52 -10.99
CA GLU A 297 -4.04 18.07 -9.62
C GLU A 297 -3.46 17.08 -8.58
N VAL A 298 -3.56 15.77 -8.84
CA VAL A 298 -3.07 14.74 -7.93
C VAL A 298 -1.59 14.42 -8.18
N ASP A 299 -1.21 14.09 -9.41
CA ASP A 299 0.18 13.83 -9.79
C ASP A 299 0.46 14.31 -11.22
N PRO A 300 0.95 15.55 -11.39
CA PRO A 300 1.22 16.09 -12.71
C PRO A 300 2.34 15.34 -13.43
N ARG A 301 3.33 14.79 -12.72
CA ARG A 301 4.46 14.09 -13.34
C ARG A 301 4.01 12.75 -13.90
N ARG A 302 3.21 12.01 -13.15
CA ARG A 302 2.66 10.72 -13.62
C ARG A 302 1.78 10.92 -14.85
N VAL A 303 0.87 11.91 -14.83
CA VAL A 303 0.01 12.20 -15.99
C VAL A 303 0.81 12.64 -17.21
N GLN A 304 1.84 13.45 -17.03
CA GLN A 304 2.74 13.84 -18.13
C GLN A 304 3.47 12.65 -18.73
N VAL A 305 3.85 11.65 -17.94
CA VAL A 305 4.49 10.43 -18.46
C VAL A 305 3.49 9.57 -19.21
N LEU A 306 2.31 9.34 -18.64
CA LEU A 306 1.26 8.52 -19.25
C LEU A 306 0.75 9.15 -20.56
N GLY A 307 0.37 10.43 -20.53
CA GLY A 307 -0.33 11.08 -21.64
C GLY A 307 0.54 11.67 -22.73
N ARG A 308 1.87 11.76 -22.55
CA ARG A 308 2.75 12.42 -23.55
C ARG A 308 2.63 11.79 -24.92
N ASP A 309 2.63 10.46 -24.97
CA ASP A 309 2.69 9.67 -26.19
C ASP A 309 1.48 8.73 -26.35
N ASP A 310 0.42 8.94 -25.56
CA ASP A 310 -0.82 8.16 -25.66
C ASP A 310 -1.56 8.48 -26.96
N ASP A 311 -1.86 7.42 -27.72
CA ASP A 311 -2.60 7.46 -28.98
C ASP A 311 -4.08 7.80 -28.76
N ASP A 312 -4.67 7.42 -27.62
CA ASP A 312 -6.05 7.73 -27.28
C ASP A 312 -6.28 9.23 -27.12
N LEU A 313 -5.25 9.92 -26.62
CA LEU A 313 -5.25 11.36 -26.43
C LEU A 313 -4.76 12.12 -27.67
N LYS A 314 -4.41 11.45 -28.77
CA LYS A 314 -3.80 12.08 -29.97
C LYS A 314 -4.60 13.26 -30.52
N LEU A 315 -5.92 13.13 -30.59
CA LEU A 315 -6.80 14.22 -31.04
C LEU A 315 -6.89 15.34 -30.01
N LEU A 316 -6.94 15.00 -28.72
CA LEU A 316 -7.00 15.95 -27.62
C LEU A 316 -5.69 16.73 -27.45
N ARG A 317 -4.53 16.11 -27.72
CA ARG A 317 -3.20 16.74 -27.69
C ARG A 317 -3.02 17.88 -28.70
N ARG A 318 -3.99 18.12 -29.60
CA ARG A 318 -4.02 19.32 -30.45
C ARG A 318 -4.55 20.55 -29.71
N ARG A 319 -5.35 20.36 -28.66
CA ARG A 319 -5.96 21.44 -27.88
C ARG A 319 -4.92 22.10 -26.97
N PRO A 320 -4.77 23.44 -26.96
CA PRO A 320 -3.79 24.12 -26.12
C PRO A 320 -3.89 23.79 -24.63
N GLU A 321 -5.12 23.66 -24.12
CA GLU A 321 -5.39 23.32 -22.71
C GLU A 321 -4.90 21.92 -22.33
N VAL A 322 -5.11 20.91 -23.17
CA VAL A 322 -4.63 19.53 -22.92
C VAL A 322 -3.11 19.49 -22.99
N ARG A 323 -2.52 20.19 -23.96
CA ARG A 323 -1.07 20.30 -24.08
C ARG A 323 -0.43 20.92 -22.84
N ALA A 324 -1.06 21.94 -22.26
CA ALA A 324 -0.60 22.54 -21.01
C ALA A 324 -0.67 21.54 -19.85
N LEU A 325 -1.78 20.80 -19.72
CA LEU A 325 -1.94 19.73 -18.71
C LEU A 325 -0.86 18.65 -18.84
N LEU A 326 -0.51 18.27 -20.07
CA LEU A 326 0.51 17.26 -20.38
C LEU A 326 1.94 17.82 -20.46
N GLY A 327 2.16 19.10 -20.10
CA GLY A 327 3.49 19.72 -20.09
C GLY A 327 4.16 19.80 -21.48
N MET A 328 3.38 19.77 -22.56
CA MET A 328 3.88 19.74 -23.93
C MET A 328 4.21 21.15 -24.44
N LYS A 329 5.51 21.46 -24.52
CA LYS A 329 6.01 22.79 -24.94
C LYS A 329 6.15 22.99 -26.45
N ARG A 330 6.32 21.92 -27.24
CA ARG A 330 6.54 21.99 -28.70
C ARG A 330 5.23 21.98 -29.46
N ALA A 331 5.01 22.94 -30.37
CA ALA A 331 3.82 23.03 -31.21
C ALA A 331 3.46 21.68 -31.87
N PRO A 332 2.16 21.36 -32.06
CA PRO A 332 1.75 20.15 -32.76
C PRO A 332 2.41 20.11 -34.15
N PRO A 333 2.82 18.92 -34.66
CA PRO A 333 3.21 18.82 -36.05
C PRO A 333 2.06 19.28 -36.95
N GLU A 334 2.33 20.18 -37.90
CA GLU A 334 1.35 20.60 -38.89
C GLU A 334 0.93 19.38 -39.71
N THR A 335 -0.39 19.14 -39.80
CA THR A 335 -0.92 18.07 -40.64
C THR A 335 -0.79 18.48 -42.10
N SER A 336 0.14 17.87 -42.83
CA SER A 336 0.12 17.87 -44.29
C SER A 336 -1.00 16.95 -44.78
N GLU A 337 -2.24 17.41 -44.74
CA GLU A 337 -3.38 16.79 -45.43
C GLU A 337 -4.16 17.85 -46.23
N GLU A 338 -3.47 18.51 -47.16
CA GLU A 338 -4.08 19.07 -48.37
C GLU A 338 -3.06 18.88 -49.51
N GLY A 339 -3.35 17.96 -50.44
CA GLY A 339 -2.52 17.78 -51.64
C GLY A 339 -2.17 16.34 -52.02
N LYS A 340 -3.14 15.42 -51.99
CA LYS A 340 -3.14 14.24 -52.88
C LYS A 340 -4.49 14.09 -53.56
N ASP A 341 -4.85 15.13 -54.30
CA ASP A 341 -5.70 14.99 -55.47
C ASP A 341 -4.89 15.53 -56.65
N ARG A 342 -4.31 14.59 -57.41
CA ARG A 342 -3.87 14.68 -58.81
C ARG A 342 -3.24 13.36 -59.24
#